data_AF-A0A7V4Q9P2-F1
#
_entry.id   AF-A0A7V4Q9P2-F1
#
_cell.length_a   1.000
_cell.length_b   1.000
_cell.length_c   1.000
_cell.angle_alpha   90.00
_cell.angle_beta   90.00
_cell.angle_gamma   90.00
#
_symmetry.space_group_name_H-M   'P 1'
#
loop_
_entity.id
_entity.type
_entity.pdbx_description
1 polymer ?
#
loop_
_entity_poly.entity_id
_entity_poly.type
_entity_poly.pdbx_seq_one_letter_code
_entity_poly.pdbx_strand_id
1 'polypeptide(L)'
;MKLPTSIIFLCLGLLGMSLSGARQAHATLGEGADSIARDRKALSAAKRATISRAGYTVQEIASEATAVREFITPSGVVFAVAWNGLVHPDLGTLLGSYADEYRSAKRQLPRQHGKRRSRVRSDRMVVETWGHMGNLQGRAYLPALVPEGVKTDEIH
;
A
#
# COMPACT_ATOMS: atom_id res chain seq x y z
N MET A 1 -62.37 -8.51 39.65
CA MET A 1 -61.13 -9.28 39.34
C MET A 1 -60.90 -9.23 37.84
N LYS A 2 -59.64 -9.29 37.43
CA LYS A 2 -59.06 -8.64 36.23
C LYS A 2 -59.48 -9.29 34.88
N LEU A 3 -59.77 -8.45 33.88
CA LEU A 3 -59.82 -8.84 32.46
C LEU A 3 -58.38 -8.95 31.89
N PRO A 4 -58.06 -9.95 31.04
CA PRO A 4 -56.80 -9.98 30.31
C PRO A 4 -56.97 -9.31 28.95
N THR A 5 -56.58 -8.04 28.84
CA THR A 5 -56.42 -7.39 27.53
C THR A 5 -54.97 -7.58 27.11
N SER A 6 -54.71 -8.62 26.33
CA SER A 6 -53.44 -8.80 25.63
C SER A 6 -53.68 -8.63 24.14
N ILE A 7 -52.62 -8.25 23.41
CA ILE A 7 -52.57 -7.90 21.99
C ILE A 7 -52.76 -6.40 21.72
N ILE A 8 -51.65 -5.67 21.90
CA ILE A 8 -51.38 -4.48 21.09
C ILE A 8 -50.07 -4.75 20.35
N PHE A 9 -50.17 -4.79 19.03
CA PHE A 9 -49.08 -4.95 18.07
C PHE A 9 -48.02 -3.85 18.26
N LEU A 10 -46.82 -4.23 18.70
CA LEU A 10 -45.67 -3.34 18.61
C LEU A 10 -44.94 -3.60 17.29
N CYS A 11 -45.28 -2.80 16.27
CA CYS A 11 -44.48 -2.65 15.07
C CYS A 11 -43.11 -2.06 15.43
N LEU A 12 -42.07 -2.89 15.53
CA LEU A 12 -40.69 -2.42 15.60
C LEU A 12 -39.93 -2.87 14.34
N GLY A 13 -40.16 -2.14 13.25
CA GLY A 13 -39.45 -2.29 11.98
C GLY A 13 -38.63 -1.04 11.69
N LEU A 14 -37.38 -1.01 12.15
CA LEU A 14 -36.30 -0.15 11.64
C LEU A 14 -35.06 -1.04 11.57
N LEU A 15 -34.93 -1.84 10.51
CA LEU A 15 -34.19 -1.50 9.29
C LEU A 15 -32.75 -1.07 9.62
N GLY A 16 -31.82 -2.00 9.35
CA GLY A 16 -30.44 -1.94 9.77
C GLY A 16 -29.67 -0.71 9.30
N MET A 17 -28.96 -0.10 10.25
CA MET A 17 -27.82 0.75 9.93
C MET A 17 -26.61 -0.15 9.70
N SER A 18 -26.47 -0.58 8.45
CA SER A 18 -25.24 -1.09 7.87
C SER A 18 -24.18 0.01 7.91
N LEU A 19 -23.38 0.11 8.97
CA LEU A 19 -22.10 0.82 8.90
C LEU A 19 -21.02 -0.17 8.50
N SER A 20 -20.82 -0.21 7.18
CA SER A 20 -19.55 -0.39 6.48
C SER A 20 -18.43 -0.90 7.37
N GLY A 21 -18.21 -2.21 7.32
CA GLY A 21 -16.91 -2.75 7.72
C GLY A 21 -15.86 -1.99 6.93
N ALA A 22 -15.10 -1.13 7.62
CA ALA A 22 -13.91 -0.53 7.07
C ALA A 22 -13.01 -1.71 6.67
N ARG A 23 -13.05 -2.06 5.39
CA ARG A 23 -12.03 -2.89 4.77
C ARG A 23 -10.80 -2.02 4.84
N GLN A 24 -10.11 -2.08 5.98
CA GLN A 24 -8.82 -1.44 6.16
C GLN A 24 -7.89 -2.14 5.18
N ALA A 25 -7.88 -1.64 3.94
CA ALA A 25 -6.78 -1.88 3.03
C ALA A 25 -5.62 -1.17 3.69
N HIS A 26 -4.80 -1.93 4.41
CA HIS A 26 -3.50 -1.50 4.90
C HIS A 26 -2.73 -1.04 3.65
N ALA A 27 -2.51 0.26 3.48
CA ALA A 27 -2.18 0.88 2.19
C ALA A 27 -1.12 1.96 2.41
N THR A 28 0.01 1.85 1.71
CA THR A 28 1.09 2.85 1.75
C THR A 28 0.99 3.84 0.59
N LEU A 29 1.03 3.35 -0.66
CA LEU A 29 1.21 4.19 -1.84
C LEU A 29 0.00 5.12 -2.06
N GLY A 30 0.25 6.42 -2.14
CA GLY A 30 -0.76 7.47 -2.31
C GLY A 30 -1.46 7.92 -1.03
N GLU A 31 -1.15 7.31 0.12
CA GLU A 31 -1.69 7.70 1.42
C GLU A 31 -0.81 8.75 2.12
N GLY A 32 -1.31 9.33 3.21
CA GLY A 32 -0.55 10.28 4.03
C GLY A 32 0.51 9.61 4.92
N ALA A 33 1.50 10.37 5.38
CA ALA A 33 2.60 9.89 6.23
C ALA A 33 2.17 9.19 7.54
N ASP A 34 0.92 9.36 7.97
CA ASP A 34 0.34 8.62 9.09
C ASP A 34 0.11 7.12 8.78
N SER A 35 0.13 6.73 7.50
CA SER A 35 0.05 5.32 7.08
C SER A 35 1.24 4.52 7.56
N ILE A 36 2.42 5.15 7.64
CA ILE A 36 3.71 4.51 7.93
C ILE A 36 3.69 3.74 9.25
N ALA A 37 3.02 4.29 10.27
CA ALA A 37 2.86 3.61 11.56
C ALA A 37 2.01 2.33 11.44
N ARG A 38 1.00 2.33 10.56
CA ARG A 38 0.15 1.17 10.25
C ARG A 38 0.91 0.17 9.40
N ASP A 39 1.68 0.64 8.42
CA ASP A 39 2.47 -0.19 7.50
C ASP A 39 3.56 -0.95 8.25
N ARG A 40 4.23 -0.26 9.20
CA ARG A 40 5.15 -0.87 10.15
C ARG A 40 4.51 -2.05 10.91
N LYS A 41 3.27 -1.89 11.37
CA LYS A 41 2.54 -2.96 12.07
C LYS A 41 2.16 -4.10 11.12
N ALA A 42 1.65 -3.77 9.93
CA ALA A 42 1.20 -4.76 8.94
C ALA A 42 2.37 -5.63 8.42
N LEU A 43 3.55 -5.04 8.27
CA LEU A 43 4.76 -5.71 7.80
C LEU A 43 5.58 -6.34 8.93
N SER A 44 5.13 -6.27 10.19
CA SER A 44 5.90 -6.67 11.37
C SER A 44 7.33 -6.10 11.36
N ALA A 45 7.44 -4.85 10.94
CA ALA A 45 8.69 -4.14 10.74
C ALA A 45 8.96 -3.17 11.90
N ALA A 46 10.21 -2.74 12.07
CA ALA A 46 10.61 -1.68 12.97
C ALA A 46 11.07 -0.46 12.16
N LYS A 47 10.86 0.75 12.70
CA LYS A 47 11.42 1.97 12.10
C LYS A 47 12.95 1.93 12.21
N ARG A 48 13.64 2.19 11.10
CA ARG A 48 15.11 2.16 11.01
C ARG A 48 15.71 3.53 10.83
N ALA A 49 15.18 4.31 9.89
CA ALA A 49 15.77 5.60 9.53
C ALA A 49 14.71 6.59 9.03
N THR A 50 15.08 7.87 9.09
CA THR A 50 14.37 8.95 8.40
C THR A 50 15.42 9.85 7.78
N ILE A 51 15.33 10.08 6.48
CA ILE A 51 16.30 10.86 5.70
C ILE A 51 15.54 11.94 4.96
N SER A 52 15.85 13.20 5.24
CA SER A 52 15.34 14.33 4.48
C SER A 52 16.20 14.57 3.25
N ARG A 53 15.56 14.76 2.09
CA ARG A 53 16.19 15.13 0.82
C ARG A 53 15.53 16.39 0.26
N ALA A 54 16.17 17.01 -0.73
CA ALA A 54 15.54 18.08 -1.47
C ALA A 54 14.27 17.55 -2.16
N GLY A 55 13.11 18.08 -1.79
CA GLY A 55 11.82 17.73 -2.38
C GLY A 55 11.09 16.53 -1.79
N TYR A 56 11.67 15.75 -0.85
CA TYR A 56 10.97 14.63 -0.20
C TYR A 56 11.67 14.12 1.07
N THR A 57 10.94 13.33 1.86
CA THR A 57 11.48 12.58 3.01
C THR A 57 11.40 11.08 2.75
N VAL A 58 12.42 10.32 3.15
CA VAL A 58 12.41 8.86 3.12
C VAL A 58 12.25 8.35 4.54
N GLN A 59 11.26 7.50 4.78
CA GLN A 59 11.18 6.70 6.00
C GLN A 59 11.47 5.25 5.68
N GLU A 60 12.39 4.64 6.43
CA GLU A 60 12.71 3.23 6.30
C GLU A 60 12.14 2.43 7.48
N ILE A 61 11.44 1.36 7.13
CA ILE A 61 10.99 0.32 8.05
C ILE A 61 11.58 -1.02 7.59
N ALA A 62 11.98 -1.88 8.52
CA ALA A 62 12.53 -3.19 8.18
C ALA A 62 12.04 -4.28 9.12
N SER A 63 11.72 -5.43 8.55
CA SER A 63 11.61 -6.72 9.25
C SER A 63 12.88 -7.53 9.02
N GLU A 64 12.94 -8.74 9.58
CA GLU A 64 14.08 -9.66 9.38
C GLU A 64 14.32 -10.01 7.91
N ALA A 65 13.26 -10.03 7.08
CA ALA A 65 13.34 -10.51 5.70
C ALA A 65 13.32 -9.40 4.65
N THR A 66 12.81 -8.21 4.98
CA THR A 66 12.57 -7.14 4.00
C THR A 66 12.72 -5.77 4.63
N ALA A 67 13.46 -4.88 3.95
CA ALA A 67 13.47 -3.45 4.21
C ALA A 67 12.59 -2.72 3.18
N VAL A 68 11.78 -1.78 3.65
CA VAL A 68 10.89 -0.94 2.86
C VAL A 68 11.22 0.52 3.14
N ARG A 69 11.37 1.31 2.07
CA ARG A 69 11.57 2.75 2.08
C ARG A 69 10.34 3.42 1.48
N GLU A 70 9.77 4.35 2.21
CA GLU A 70 8.57 5.10 1.83
C GLU A 70 8.96 6.56 1.59
N PHE A 71 8.65 7.06 0.40
CA PHE A 71 9.07 8.37 -0.10
C PHE A 71 7.90 9.33 -0.04
N ILE A 72 8.04 10.38 0.76
CA ILE A 72 6.96 11.26 1.21
C ILE A 72 7.20 12.64 0.63
N THR A 73 6.22 13.19 -0.08
CA THR A 73 6.24 14.56 -0.60
C THR A 73 6.25 15.58 0.56
N PRO A 74 6.58 16.86 0.30
CA PRO A 74 6.48 17.90 1.32
C PRO A 74 5.04 18.10 1.84
N SER A 75 4.03 17.74 1.02
CA SER A 75 2.61 17.73 1.41
C SER A 75 2.22 16.51 2.24
N GLY A 76 3.16 15.64 2.60
CA GLY A 76 2.93 14.49 3.47
C GLY A 76 2.35 13.26 2.78
N VAL A 77 2.40 13.17 1.44
CA VAL A 77 1.84 12.03 0.68
C VAL A 77 2.95 11.07 0.28
N VAL A 78 2.74 9.77 0.46
CA VAL A 78 3.68 8.75 0.00
C VAL A 78 3.55 8.57 -1.51
N PHE A 79 4.46 9.15 -2.29
CA PHE A 79 4.42 9.08 -3.75
C PHE A 79 5.16 7.86 -4.32
N ALA A 80 6.06 7.27 -3.54
CA ALA A 80 6.80 6.08 -3.93
C ALA A 80 7.16 5.18 -2.75
N VAL A 81 7.38 3.91 -3.05
CA VAL A 81 7.92 2.91 -2.14
C VAL A 81 9.02 2.13 -2.85
N ALA A 82 10.08 1.78 -2.13
CA ALA A 82 11.13 0.87 -2.59
C ALA A 82 11.38 -0.21 -1.56
N TRP A 83 11.81 -1.39 -1.99
CA TRP A 83 12.10 -2.48 -1.08
C TRP A 83 13.28 -3.32 -1.56
N ASN A 84 13.94 -3.95 -0.59
CA ASN A 84 14.92 -5.00 -0.82
C ASN A 84 14.85 -6.04 0.29
N GLY A 85 15.10 -7.30 -0.03
CA GLY A 85 15.05 -8.36 0.97
C GLY A 85 15.19 -9.77 0.42
N LEU A 86 15.05 -10.74 1.32
CA LEU A 86 15.01 -12.16 1.00
C LEU A 86 13.73 -12.54 0.24
N VAL A 87 12.63 -11.82 0.53
CA VAL A 87 11.29 -12.03 -0.06
C VAL A 87 10.70 -10.71 -0.55
N HIS A 88 9.74 -10.79 -1.48
CA HIS A 88 8.91 -9.64 -1.81
C HIS A 88 7.99 -9.29 -0.62
N PRO A 89 7.83 -8.00 -0.29
CA PRO A 89 6.81 -7.58 0.67
C PRO A 89 5.42 -7.89 0.11
N ASP A 90 4.42 -7.88 1.00
CA ASP A 90 3.03 -7.93 0.55
C ASP A 90 2.69 -6.68 -0.28
N LEU A 91 2.69 -6.84 -1.60
CA LEU A 91 2.35 -5.77 -2.54
C LEU A 91 0.88 -5.37 -2.45
N GLY A 92 -0.01 -6.20 -1.91
CA GLY A 92 -1.38 -5.79 -1.61
C GLY A 92 -1.37 -4.65 -0.58
N THR A 93 -0.58 -4.82 0.47
CA THR A 93 -0.40 -3.84 1.53
C THR A 93 0.33 -2.58 1.02
N LEU A 94 1.47 -2.74 0.34
CA LEU A 94 2.24 -1.57 -0.11
C LEU A 94 1.52 -0.73 -1.15
N LEU A 95 0.77 -1.36 -2.07
CA LEU A 95 0.11 -0.64 -3.16
C LEU A 95 -1.27 -0.12 -2.79
N GLY A 96 -1.89 -0.63 -1.71
CA GLY A 96 -3.17 -0.13 -1.24
C GLY A 96 -4.25 -0.12 -2.31
N SER A 97 -4.86 1.05 -2.54
CA SER A 97 -5.91 1.26 -3.55
C SER A 97 -5.45 0.97 -4.99
N TYR A 98 -4.15 0.90 -5.25
CA TYR A 98 -3.56 0.57 -6.55
C TYR A 98 -3.33 -0.94 -6.75
N ALA A 99 -3.56 -1.77 -5.73
CA ALA A 99 -3.26 -3.21 -5.80
C ALA A 99 -4.11 -3.96 -6.87
N ASP A 100 -5.38 -3.58 -7.04
CA ASP A 100 -6.25 -4.17 -8.07
C ASP A 100 -5.85 -3.76 -9.48
N GLU A 101 -5.48 -2.48 -9.67
CA GLU A 101 -4.95 -1.93 -10.92
C GLU A 101 -3.64 -2.64 -11.31
N TYR A 102 -2.72 -2.80 -10.34
CA TYR A 102 -1.50 -3.58 -10.52
C TYR A 102 -1.79 -5.03 -10.93
N ARG A 103 -2.70 -5.72 -10.23
CA ARG A 103 -3.05 -7.10 -10.56
C ARG A 103 -3.68 -7.21 -11.95
N SER A 104 -4.48 -6.24 -12.37
CA SER A 104 -5.07 -6.17 -13.71
C SER A 104 -4.00 -5.98 -14.79
N ALA A 105 -3.17 -4.94 -14.66
CA ALA A 105 -2.09 -4.66 -15.61
C ALA A 105 -1.08 -5.82 -15.69
N LYS A 106 -0.77 -6.46 -14.56
CA LYS A 106 0.14 -7.61 -14.51
C LYS A 106 -0.40 -8.82 -15.27
N ARG A 107 -1.72 -9.07 -15.27
CA ARG A 107 -2.33 -10.18 -16.03
C ARG A 107 -2.29 -9.97 -17.54
N GLN A 108 -2.24 -8.72 -17.99
CA GLN A 108 -2.17 -8.37 -19.40
C GLN A 108 -0.75 -8.49 -19.98
N LEU A 109 0.28 -8.54 -19.12
CA LEU A 109 1.66 -8.73 -19.56
C LEU A 109 1.88 -10.15 -20.08
N PRO A 110 2.57 -10.32 -21.23
CA PRO A 110 3.00 -11.63 -21.68
C PRO A 110 3.85 -12.32 -20.60
N ARG A 111 3.69 -13.64 -20.45
CA ARG A 111 4.58 -14.41 -19.56
C ARG A 111 6.01 -14.34 -20.10
N GLN A 112 6.89 -13.65 -19.39
CA GLN A 112 8.29 -13.52 -19.78
C GLN A 112 9.14 -14.52 -18.99
N HIS A 113 9.34 -15.70 -19.59
CA HIS A 113 10.24 -16.71 -19.03
C HIS A 113 11.68 -16.19 -18.96
N GLY A 114 12.35 -16.43 -17.84
CA GLY A 114 13.79 -16.13 -17.66
C GLY A 114 14.16 -14.67 -17.40
N LYS A 115 13.20 -13.73 -17.34
CA LYS A 115 13.54 -12.33 -17.04
C LYS A 115 13.75 -12.08 -15.56
N ARG A 116 14.93 -11.54 -15.24
CA ARG A 116 15.34 -11.07 -13.90
C ARG A 116 14.74 -9.72 -13.49
N ARG A 117 13.97 -9.08 -14.38
CA ARG A 117 13.30 -7.79 -14.15
C ARG A 117 11.89 -7.85 -14.70
N SER A 118 10.93 -7.42 -13.88
CA SER A 118 9.54 -7.20 -14.26
C SER A 118 9.23 -5.72 -14.15
N ARG A 119 8.42 -5.20 -15.08
CA ARG A 119 7.89 -3.84 -15.04
C ARG A 119 6.42 -3.89 -15.39
N VAL A 120 5.59 -3.43 -14.46
CA VAL A 120 4.15 -3.25 -14.65
C VAL A 120 3.89 -1.76 -14.67
N ARG A 121 3.31 -1.28 -15.76
CA ARG A 121 2.86 0.11 -15.89
C ARG A 121 1.35 0.09 -16.09
N SER A 122 0.68 0.94 -15.34
CA SER A 122 -0.74 1.28 -15.52
C SER A 122 -0.87 2.78 -15.72
N ASP A 123 -2.11 3.29 -15.69
CA ASP A 123 -2.38 4.72 -15.89
C ASP A 123 -1.82 5.57 -14.75
N ARG A 124 -1.95 5.07 -13.50
CA ARG A 124 -1.61 5.85 -12.31
C ARG A 124 -0.30 5.45 -11.65
N MET A 125 0.26 4.29 -12.00
CA MET A 125 1.34 3.68 -11.21
C MET A 125 2.34 2.92 -12.10
N VAL A 126 3.60 2.91 -11.66
CA VAL A 126 4.63 2.02 -12.17
C VAL A 126 5.12 1.14 -11.02
N VAL A 127 5.20 -0.17 -11.25
CA VAL A 127 5.83 -1.15 -10.34
C VAL A 127 6.94 -1.86 -11.08
N GLU A 128 8.13 -1.89 -10.50
CA GLU A 128 9.28 -2.60 -11.02
C GLU A 128 9.80 -3.56 -9.96
N THR A 129 10.13 -4.77 -10.38
CA THR A 129 10.79 -5.76 -9.51
C THR A 129 11.98 -6.34 -10.23
N TRP A 130 13.06 -6.60 -9.51
CA TRP A 130 14.26 -7.23 -10.04
C TRP A 130 15.04 -7.95 -8.94
N GLY A 131 16.16 -8.56 -9.31
CA GLY A 131 17.06 -9.26 -8.39
C GLY A 131 17.05 -10.76 -8.60
N HIS A 132 17.51 -11.49 -7.60
CA HIS A 132 17.59 -12.95 -7.59
C HIS A 132 17.09 -13.50 -6.25
N MET A 133 16.94 -14.82 -6.15
CA MET A 133 16.61 -15.47 -4.87
C MET A 133 17.58 -15.01 -3.77
N GLY A 134 17.03 -14.54 -2.64
CA GLY A 134 17.81 -14.01 -1.50
C GLY A 134 18.22 -12.53 -1.62
N ASN A 135 17.97 -11.86 -2.75
CA ASN A 135 18.15 -10.41 -2.90
C ASN A 135 17.15 -9.89 -3.93
N LEU A 136 15.88 -9.93 -3.54
CA LEU A 136 14.77 -9.39 -4.30
C LEU A 136 14.66 -7.90 -4.04
N GLN A 137 14.45 -7.14 -5.10
CA GLN A 137 14.36 -5.69 -5.07
C GLN A 137 13.13 -5.24 -5.84
N GLY A 138 12.65 -4.05 -5.53
CA GLY A 138 11.61 -3.44 -6.32
C GLY A 138 11.25 -2.05 -5.85
N ARG A 139 10.41 -1.41 -6.65
CA ARG A 139 9.85 -0.10 -6.36
C ARG A 139 8.46 0.03 -6.96
N ALA A 140 7.66 0.89 -6.36
CA ALA A 140 6.42 1.38 -6.93
C ALA A 140 6.36 2.90 -6.77
N TYR A 141 5.85 3.61 -7.76
CA TYR A 141 5.67 5.05 -7.67
C TYR A 141 4.49 5.54 -8.50
N LEU A 142 3.95 6.68 -8.09
CA LEU A 142 2.85 7.40 -8.75
C LEU A 142 3.46 8.51 -9.60
N PRO A 143 3.51 8.40 -10.94
CA PRO A 143 4.20 9.38 -11.79
C PRO A 143 3.70 10.81 -11.61
N ALA A 144 2.40 10.98 -11.34
CA ALA A 144 1.79 12.29 -11.13
C ALA A 144 2.17 12.96 -9.80
N LEU A 145 2.74 12.21 -8.85
CA LEU A 145 3.12 12.71 -7.52
C LEU A 145 4.64 12.76 -7.31
N VAL A 146 5.45 12.40 -8.31
CA VAL A 146 6.90 12.57 -8.24
C VAL A 146 7.20 14.07 -8.14
N PRO A 147 7.91 14.54 -7.09
CA PRO A 147 8.23 15.96 -6.96
C PRO A 147 9.07 16.48 -8.14
N GLU A 148 8.92 17.76 -8.44
CA GLU A 148 9.70 18.41 -9.50
C GLU A 148 11.21 18.27 -9.23
N GLY A 149 11.97 17.93 -10.27
CA GLY A 149 13.42 17.73 -10.19
C GLY A 149 13.87 16.37 -9.64
N VAL A 150 12.98 15.56 -9.04
CA VAL A 150 13.30 14.22 -8.55
C VAL A 150 13.30 13.24 -9.72
N LYS A 151 14.41 12.53 -9.92
CA LYS A 151 14.48 11.49 -10.95
C LYS A 151 14.04 10.14 -10.39
N THR A 152 13.30 9.36 -11.18
CA THR A 152 12.73 8.07 -10.72
C THR A 152 13.78 7.00 -10.38
N ASP A 153 15.02 7.14 -10.84
CA ASP A 153 16.17 6.31 -10.47
C ASP A 153 16.64 6.53 -9.02
N GLU A 154 16.30 7.66 -8.42
CA GLU A 154 16.55 7.95 -7.00
C GLU A 154 15.65 7.14 -6.05
N ILE A 155 14.60 6.50 -6.59
CA ILE A 155 13.68 5.62 -5.86
C ILE A 155 14.26 4.21 -5.86
N HIS A 156 15.04 3.88 -4.81
CA HIS A 156 15.63 2.56 -4.59
C HIS A 156 15.75 2.21 -3.10
#